data_AF-Q9DDS2-F1
#
_entry.id   AF-Q9DDS2-F1
#
_cell.length_a   1.000
_cell.length_b   1.000
_cell.length_c   1.000
_cell.angle_alpha   90.00
_cell.angle_beta   90.00
_cell.angle_gamma   90.00
#
_symmetry.space_group_name_H-M   'P 1'
#
loop_
_entity.id
_entity.type
_entity.pdbx_description
1 polymer ?
#
loop_
_entity_poly.entity_id
_entity_poly.type
_entity_poly.pdbx_seq_one_letter_code
_entity_poly.pdbx_strand_id
1 'polypeptide(L)'
;TIVAMMQAGDRNEFRRAFAGATVHDFFNWLSVLILLPLEAATGVLYKLTKIVIDSFNIQGGDNAPDLLNVITDPLTSAIIELDKTVISDIATGDPAARNKSLIKIWCKTENITTLLNITVPSAANCTIGVPCWVEGNKTWTQINVTETINLERCNHIFAYANLPDLAVGLILLALSLLILCTCLILIVKLLNSMLKGQVAVVIKKVLNTDFPFPFGWVTGYVAILVGAGMTFIVQSSSVFTSAITPLVGIGVISLERAYPLTLGSNIGTTTTAILAAMAAPGETLANSLQ
;
A
#
# COMPACT_ATOMS: atom_id res chain seq x y z
N THR A 1 2.85 -8.90 21.71
CA THR A 1 2.04 -9.27 22.90
C THR A 1 1.17 -10.51 22.72
N ILE A 2 0.36 -10.65 21.66
CA ILE A 2 -0.52 -11.82 21.45
C ILE A 2 0.24 -13.17 21.46
N VAL A 3 1.43 -13.22 20.87
CA VAL A 3 2.26 -14.44 20.85
C VAL A 3 2.70 -14.89 22.25
N ALA A 4 2.89 -13.96 23.18
CA ALA A 4 3.20 -14.32 24.57
C ALA A 4 2.00 -14.97 25.27
N MET A 5 0.76 -14.61 24.91
CA MET A 5 -0.45 -15.24 25.46
C MET A 5 -0.58 -16.72 25.06
N MET A 6 0.04 -17.14 23.95
CA MET A 6 0.08 -18.55 23.56
C MET A 6 0.91 -19.41 24.53
N GLN A 7 1.77 -18.81 25.35
CA GLN A 7 2.58 -19.49 26.37
C GLN A 7 1.99 -19.40 27.77
N ALA A 8 0.72 -19.02 27.92
CA ALA A 8 0.05 -18.88 29.22
C ALA A 8 -0.03 -20.19 30.04
N GLY A 9 0.25 -21.35 29.41
CA GLY A 9 0.27 -22.65 30.08
C GLY A 9 1.39 -22.80 31.13
N ASP A 10 2.51 -22.09 30.99
CA ASP A 10 3.60 -22.08 31.97
C ASP A 10 3.85 -20.65 32.47
N ARG A 11 3.74 -20.45 33.79
CA ARG A 11 3.88 -19.14 34.43
C ARG A 11 5.27 -18.51 34.20
N ASN A 12 6.33 -19.32 34.19
CA ASN A 12 7.70 -18.82 34.02
C ASN A 12 7.97 -18.45 32.57
N GLU A 13 7.52 -19.28 31.62
CA GLU A 13 7.64 -18.98 30.19
C GLU A 13 6.81 -17.75 29.83
N PHE A 14 5.55 -17.72 30.25
CA PHE A 14 4.66 -16.57 30.06
C PHE A 14 5.28 -15.28 30.60
N ARG A 15 5.80 -15.28 31.83
CA ARG A 15 6.41 -14.08 32.44
C ARG A 15 7.55 -13.54 31.59
N ARG A 16 8.41 -14.41 31.08
CA ARG A 16 9.57 -14.01 30.27
C ARG A 16 9.18 -13.57 28.87
N ALA A 17 8.30 -14.32 28.22
CA ALA A 17 7.78 -13.96 26.90
C ALA A 17 7.00 -12.64 26.93
N PHE A 18 6.18 -12.44 27.97
CA PHE A 18 5.44 -11.21 28.15
C PHE A 18 6.38 -10.02 28.39
N ALA A 19 7.39 -10.16 29.24
CA ALA A 19 8.40 -9.12 29.46
C ALA A 19 9.18 -8.78 28.17
N GLY A 20 9.54 -9.78 27.36
CA GLY A 20 10.20 -9.54 26.07
C GLY A 20 9.28 -8.81 25.09
N ALA A 21 8.00 -9.15 25.07
CA ALA A 21 7.02 -8.53 24.18
C ALA A 21 6.70 -7.07 24.56
N THR A 22 6.61 -6.73 25.85
CA THR A 22 6.27 -5.36 26.30
C THR A 22 7.41 -4.37 26.09
N VAL A 23 8.65 -4.82 26.19
CA VAL A 23 9.86 -4.00 25.94
C VAL A 23 9.80 -3.32 24.57
N HIS A 24 9.36 -4.05 23.55
CA HIS A 24 9.19 -3.50 22.20
C HIS A 24 8.18 -2.34 22.18
N ASP A 25 7.01 -2.56 22.78
CA ASP A 25 5.91 -1.59 22.79
C ASP A 25 6.30 -0.33 23.58
N PHE A 26 6.95 -0.50 24.73
CA PHE A 26 7.46 0.60 25.55
C PHE A 26 8.52 1.43 24.83
N PHE A 27 9.43 0.80 24.08
CA PHE A 27 10.41 1.54 23.29
C PHE A 27 9.74 2.41 22.22
N ASN A 28 8.74 1.87 21.51
CA ASN A 28 8.01 2.63 20.50
C ASN A 28 7.27 3.81 21.13
N TRP A 29 6.60 3.60 22.27
CA TRP A 29 5.93 4.66 23.02
C TRP A 29 6.90 5.72 23.50
N LEU A 30 8.03 5.32 24.09
CA LEU A 30 9.04 6.25 24.58
C LEU A 30 9.67 7.06 23.45
N SER A 31 9.90 6.42 22.29
CA SER A 31 10.40 7.10 21.10
C SER A 31 9.44 8.18 20.63
N VAL A 32 8.13 7.89 20.58
CA VAL A 32 7.12 8.91 20.22
C VAL A 32 7.04 10.01 21.29
N LEU A 33 7.02 9.65 22.57
CA LEU A 33 6.94 10.61 23.68
C LEU A 33 8.14 11.55 23.73
N ILE A 34 9.31 11.14 23.25
CA ILE A 34 10.52 11.97 23.20
C ILE A 34 10.62 12.72 21.88
N LEU A 35 10.50 12.02 20.75
CA LEU A 35 10.74 12.60 19.43
C LEU A 35 9.62 13.53 18.99
N LEU A 36 8.35 13.26 19.34
CA LEU A 36 7.23 14.10 18.90
C LEU A 36 7.27 15.49 19.53
N PRO A 37 7.45 15.67 20.86
CA PRO A 37 7.60 17.01 21.43
C PRO A 37 8.88 17.69 20.97
N LEU A 38 9.97 16.92 20.79
CA LEU A 38 11.23 17.45 20.27
C LEU A 38 11.04 18.02 18.86
N GLU A 39 10.36 17.28 17.98
CA GLU A 39 10.05 17.75 16.63
C GLU A 39 9.16 18.98 16.64
N ALA A 40 8.09 18.95 17.44
CA ALA A 40 7.18 20.09 17.58
C ALA A 40 7.88 21.35 18.08
N ALA A 41 8.90 21.22 18.94
CA ALA A 41 9.65 22.35 19.48
C ALA A 41 10.79 22.83 18.57
N THR A 42 11.48 21.94 17.85
CA THR A 42 12.76 22.25 17.21
C THR A 42 12.79 22.05 15.68
N GLY A 43 11.87 21.25 15.15
CA GLY A 43 11.87 20.80 13.76
C GLY A 43 13.17 20.07 13.37
N VAL A 44 13.82 19.37 14.31
CA VAL A 44 15.11 18.72 14.09
C VAL A 44 15.01 17.59 13.08
N LEU A 45 13.98 16.75 13.14
CA LEU A 45 13.77 15.67 12.17
C LEU A 45 13.49 16.27 10.79
N TYR A 46 12.65 17.30 10.68
CA TYR A 46 12.43 18.00 9.40
C TYR A 46 13.74 18.53 8.78
N LYS A 47 14.59 19.19 9.58
CA LYS A 47 15.88 19.72 9.12
C LYS A 47 16.82 18.60 8.67
N LEU A 48 16.87 17.49 9.41
CA LEU A 48 17.69 16.34 9.05
C LEU A 48 17.21 15.70 7.75
N THR A 49 15.91 15.47 7.61
CA THR A 49 15.32 14.92 6.37
C THR A 49 15.63 15.81 5.17
N LYS A 50 15.52 17.13 5.32
CA LYS A 50 15.88 18.08 4.26
C LYS A 50 17.35 17.99 3.86
N ILE A 51 18.27 17.96 4.83
CA ILE A 51 19.70 17.79 4.56
C ILE A 51 19.99 16.48 3.83
N VAL A 52 19.32 15.39 4.23
CA VAL A 52 19.47 14.08 3.58
C VAL A 52 19.03 14.16 2.12
N ILE A 53 17.84 14.70 1.85
CA ILE A 53 17.30 14.83 0.48
C ILE A 53 18.20 15.70 -0.40
N ASP A 54 18.62 16.86 0.12
CA ASP A 54 19.50 17.79 -0.60
C ASP A 54 20.85 17.13 -0.92
N SER A 55 21.34 16.23 -0.05
CA SER A 55 22.59 15.49 -0.25
C SER A 55 22.49 14.39 -1.30
N PHE A 56 21.31 13.77 -1.45
CA PHE A 56 21.10 12.71 -2.44
C PHE A 56 20.88 13.24 -3.87
N ASN A 57 20.78 14.57 -4.07
CA ASN A 57 20.58 15.24 -5.35
C ASN A 57 19.59 14.49 -6.27
N ILE A 58 18.50 14.00 -5.68
CA ILE A 58 17.47 13.27 -6.41
C ILE A 58 16.72 14.32 -7.22
N GLN A 59 17.17 14.51 -8.47
CA GLN A 59 16.41 15.24 -9.47
C GLN A 59 15.11 14.48 -9.67
N GLY A 60 14.06 14.94 -8.98
CA GLY A 60 12.70 14.48 -9.22
C GLY A 60 12.36 14.77 -10.66
N GLY A 61 12.41 13.74 -11.50
CA GLY A 61 11.88 13.85 -12.85
C GLY A 61 10.37 13.96 -12.74
N ASP A 62 9.79 15.02 -13.29
CA ASP A 62 8.34 15.26 -13.38
C ASP A 62 7.56 14.12 -14.09
N ASN A 63 8.27 13.12 -14.63
CA ASN A 63 7.74 11.95 -15.33
C ASN A 63 8.24 10.63 -14.75
N ALA A 64 8.76 10.58 -13.52
CA ALA A 64 9.08 9.30 -12.88
C ALA A 64 7.75 8.63 -12.46
N PRO A 65 7.31 7.56 -13.15
CA PRO A 65 6.09 6.87 -12.75
C PRO A 65 6.31 6.27 -11.37
N ASP A 66 5.29 6.30 -10.50
CA ASP A 66 5.37 5.64 -9.20
C ASP A 66 5.88 4.21 -9.43
N LEU A 67 6.96 3.81 -8.77
CA LEU A 67 7.56 2.49 -8.97
C LEU A 67 6.52 1.37 -8.77
N LEU A 68 5.58 1.63 -7.86
CA LEU A 68 4.41 0.78 -7.63
C LEU A 68 3.49 0.75 -8.85
N ASN A 69 3.09 1.90 -9.40
CA ASN A 69 2.18 1.98 -10.55
C ASN A 69 2.74 1.31 -11.81
N VAL A 70 4.05 1.36 -12.03
CA VAL A 70 4.69 0.62 -13.14
C VAL A 70 4.42 -0.89 -13.05
N ILE A 71 4.33 -1.43 -11.84
CA ILE A 71 4.11 -2.86 -11.58
C ILE A 71 2.61 -3.16 -11.41
N THR A 72 1.87 -2.29 -10.73
CA THR A 72 0.46 -2.51 -10.37
C THR A 72 -0.50 -2.16 -11.50
N ASP A 73 -0.20 -1.18 -12.34
CA ASP A 73 -1.08 -0.77 -13.44
C ASP A 73 -1.26 -1.83 -14.52
N PRO A 74 -0.21 -2.49 -15.04
CA PRO A 74 -0.40 -3.56 -16.02
C PRO A 74 -1.17 -4.74 -15.42
N LEU A 75 -0.94 -5.04 -14.13
CA LEU A 75 -1.66 -6.11 -13.43
C LEU A 75 -3.13 -5.75 -13.22
N THR A 76 -3.41 -4.53 -12.75
CA THR A 76 -4.78 -4.04 -12.53
C THR A 76 -5.54 -3.99 -13.84
N SER A 77 -4.93 -3.44 -14.89
CA SER A 77 -5.54 -3.33 -16.22
C SER A 77 -5.80 -4.69 -16.88
N ALA A 78 -5.00 -5.71 -16.57
CA ALA A 78 -5.26 -7.08 -17.01
C ALA A 78 -6.46 -7.72 -16.27
N ILE A 79 -6.72 -7.33 -15.02
CA ILE A 79 -7.81 -7.89 -14.21
C ILE A 79 -9.12 -7.15 -14.49
N ILE A 80 -9.13 -5.82 -14.37
CA ILE A 80 -10.32 -4.98 -14.51
C ILE A 80 -9.95 -3.55 -14.94
N GLU A 81 -10.72 -2.98 -15.87
CA GLU A 81 -10.63 -1.57 -16.23
C GLU A 81 -11.94 -0.86 -15.84
N LEU A 82 -11.81 0.25 -15.11
CA LEU A 82 -12.94 1.03 -14.62
C LEU A 82 -13.11 2.31 -15.44
N ASP A 83 -14.37 2.70 -15.69
CA ASP A 83 -14.66 3.95 -16.38
C ASP A 83 -14.51 5.15 -15.43
N LYS A 84 -13.39 5.86 -15.59
CA LYS A 84 -13.07 7.06 -14.79
C LYS A 84 -14.11 8.17 -14.94
N THR A 85 -14.79 8.27 -16.09
CA THR A 85 -15.81 9.30 -16.33
C THR A 85 -17.06 9.02 -15.52
N VAL A 86 -17.54 7.77 -15.51
CA VAL A 86 -18.69 7.35 -14.70
C VAL A 86 -18.41 7.53 -13.21
N ILE A 87 -17.21 7.19 -12.73
CA ILE A 87 -16.80 7.41 -11.33
C ILE A 87 -16.84 8.90 -10.98
N SER A 88 -16.31 9.77 -11.86
CA SER A 88 -16.33 11.22 -11.68
C SER A 88 -17.77 11.75 -11.66
N ASP A 89 -18.61 11.33 -12.61
CA ASP A 89 -20.00 11.79 -12.71
C ASP A 89 -20.80 11.40 -11.46
N ILE A 90 -20.60 10.18 -10.92
CA ILE A 90 -21.20 9.73 -9.66
C ILE A 90 -20.70 10.58 -8.48
N ALA A 91 -19.40 10.90 -8.42
CA ALA A 91 -18.84 11.75 -7.38
C ALA A 91 -19.40 13.18 -7.42
N THR A 92 -19.72 13.70 -8.61
CA THR A 92 -20.37 15.00 -8.79
C THR A 92 -21.89 14.99 -8.57
N GLY A 93 -22.50 13.81 -8.42
CA GLY A 93 -23.92 13.66 -8.09
C GLY A 93 -24.87 13.62 -9.28
N ASP A 94 -24.40 13.33 -10.51
CA ASP A 94 -25.26 13.23 -11.69
C ASP A 94 -26.18 11.99 -11.60
N PRO A 95 -27.53 12.16 -11.62
CA PRO A 95 -28.46 11.03 -11.60
C PRO A 95 -28.37 10.12 -12.82
N ALA A 96 -27.89 10.61 -13.98
CA ALA A 96 -27.75 9.82 -15.19
C ALA A 96 -26.60 8.79 -15.12
N ALA A 97 -25.62 9.02 -14.24
CA ALA A 97 -24.47 8.16 -14.09
C ALA A 97 -24.74 6.89 -13.23
N ARG A 98 -25.78 6.90 -12.40
CA ARG A 98 -26.09 5.78 -11.47
C ARG A 98 -26.50 4.48 -12.15
N ASN A 99 -26.99 4.56 -13.39
CA ASN A 99 -27.44 3.40 -14.17
C ASN A 99 -26.41 2.95 -15.21
N LYS A 100 -25.25 3.62 -15.31
CA LYS A 100 -24.16 3.23 -16.20
C LYS A 100 -23.30 2.15 -15.51
N SER A 101 -22.72 1.25 -16.30
CA SER A 101 -21.75 0.28 -15.78
C SER A 101 -20.44 1.01 -15.41
N LEU A 102 -19.87 0.62 -14.27
CA LEU A 102 -18.56 1.07 -13.79
C LEU A 102 -17.42 0.35 -14.51
N ILE A 103 -17.69 -0.82 -15.07
CA ILE A 103 -16.70 -1.65 -15.75
C ILE A 103 -16.64 -1.23 -17.22
N LYS A 104 -15.44 -0.85 -17.66
CA LYS A 104 -15.22 -0.38 -19.01
C LYS A 104 -15.07 -1.55 -19.96
N ILE A 105 -16.16 -1.97 -20.60
CA ILE A 105 -16.17 -3.08 -21.56
C ILE A 105 -15.49 -2.69 -22.89
N TRP A 106 -15.61 -1.42 -23.30
CA TRP A 106 -15.14 -0.92 -24.59
C TRP A 106 -13.99 0.08 -24.41
N CYS A 107 -12.86 -0.21 -25.04
CA CYS A 107 -11.64 0.59 -24.92
C CYS A 107 -11.47 1.60 -26.06
N LYS A 108 -12.02 1.28 -27.24
CA LYS A 108 -12.10 2.22 -28.37
C LYS A 108 -13.56 2.52 -28.66
N THR A 109 -13.94 3.77 -28.44
CA THR A 109 -15.23 4.33 -28.84
C THR A 109 -14.99 5.52 -29.75
N GLU A 110 -15.81 5.68 -30.77
CA GLU A 110 -15.75 6.83 -31.67
C GLU A 110 -17.11 7.53 -31.64
N ASN A 111 -17.09 8.84 -31.45
CA ASN A 111 -18.29 9.65 -31.37
C ASN A 111 -18.57 10.23 -32.75
N ILE A 112 -19.50 9.63 -33.48
CA ILE A 112 -19.92 10.15 -34.78
C ILE A 112 -21.01 11.18 -34.53
N THR A 113 -20.72 12.43 -34.88
CA THR A 113 -21.72 13.50 -34.87
C THR A 113 -22.43 13.55 -36.22
N THR A 114 -23.69 13.16 -36.27
CA THR A 114 -24.51 13.28 -37.47
C THR A 114 -25.48 14.46 -37.34
N LEU A 115 -25.66 15.18 -38.45
CA LEU A 115 -26.63 16.27 -38.56
C LEU A 115 -27.99 15.67 -38.89
N LEU A 116 -28.92 15.71 -37.94
CA LEU A 116 -30.29 15.22 -38.13
C LEU A 116 -31.27 16.39 -38.16
N ASN A 117 -32.20 16.34 -39.12
CA ASN A 117 -33.32 17.26 -39.20
C ASN A 117 -34.44 16.76 -38.28
N ILE A 118 -34.76 17.50 -37.22
CA ILE A 118 -35.85 17.16 -36.30
C ILE A 118 -36.99 18.17 -36.41
N THR A 119 -38.19 17.74 -36.02
CA THR A 119 -39.36 18.62 -35.99
C THR A 119 -39.53 19.25 -34.61
N VAL A 120 -39.77 20.57 -34.58
CA VAL A 120 -40.05 21.36 -33.38
C VAL A 120 -41.47 21.93 -33.44
N PRO A 121 -42.14 22.06 -32.27
CA PRO A 121 -43.55 22.45 -32.22
C PRO A 121 -43.81 23.93 -32.56
N SER A 122 -42.82 24.81 -32.48
CA SER A 122 -42.93 26.21 -32.95
C SER A 122 -41.58 26.79 -33.33
N ALA A 123 -41.59 27.86 -34.14
CA ALA A 123 -40.40 28.61 -34.54
C ALA A 123 -39.67 29.30 -33.37
N ALA A 124 -40.31 29.46 -32.21
CA ALA A 124 -39.69 30.00 -31.00
C ALA A 124 -38.77 28.99 -30.30
N ASN A 125 -38.93 27.69 -30.57
CA ASN A 125 -38.10 26.61 -30.03
C ASN A 125 -36.92 26.25 -30.95
N CYS A 126 -36.67 27.02 -32.01
CA CYS A 126 -35.49 26.87 -32.85
C CYS A 126 -34.25 27.34 -32.08
N THR A 127 -33.17 26.56 -32.15
CA THR A 127 -31.89 26.93 -31.52
C THR A 127 -31.25 28.09 -32.30
N ILE A 128 -30.88 29.17 -31.59
CA ILE A 128 -30.31 30.38 -32.20
C ILE A 128 -28.98 30.02 -32.88
N GLY A 129 -28.88 30.31 -34.19
CA GLY A 129 -27.67 30.05 -34.99
C GLY A 129 -27.71 28.77 -35.83
N VAL A 130 -28.82 28.03 -35.84
CA VAL A 130 -29.01 26.82 -36.65
C VAL A 130 -30.12 27.02 -37.69
N PRO A 131 -30.02 26.49 -38.93
CA PRO A 131 -31.06 26.65 -39.94
C PRO A 131 -32.40 26.06 -39.48
N CYS A 132 -33.43 26.91 -39.44
CA CYS A 132 -34.80 26.52 -39.10
C CYS A 132 -35.74 26.91 -40.25
N TRP A 133 -36.57 25.98 -40.72
CA TRP A 133 -37.51 26.22 -41.82
C TRP A 133 -38.86 25.56 -41.56
N VAL A 134 -39.92 26.07 -42.19
CA VAL A 134 -41.28 25.57 -42.04
C VAL A 134 -41.68 24.87 -43.33
N GLU A 135 -42.10 23.61 -43.23
CA GLU A 135 -42.60 22.82 -44.36
C GLU A 135 -43.94 22.19 -43.98
N GLY A 136 -45.03 22.73 -44.54
CA GLY A 136 -46.40 22.38 -44.13
C GLY A 136 -46.76 22.90 -42.73
N ASN A 137 -47.35 22.05 -41.89
CA ASN A 137 -47.73 22.37 -40.50
C ASN A 137 -46.64 22.02 -39.47
N LYS A 138 -45.40 21.80 -39.91
CA LYS A 138 -44.26 21.38 -39.07
C LYS A 138 -43.07 22.32 -39.29
N THR A 139 -42.39 22.63 -38.19
CA THR A 139 -41.13 23.41 -38.21
C THR A 139 -39.97 22.45 -38.06
N TRP A 140 -38.94 22.57 -38.89
CA TRP A 140 -37.74 21.73 -38.89
C TRP A 140 -36.54 22.52 -38.39
N THR A 141 -35.68 21.87 -37.61
CA THR A 141 -34.37 22.40 -37.20
C THR A 141 -33.32 21.31 -37.33
N GLN A 142 -32.08 21.69 -37.64
CA GLN A 142 -30.94 20.79 -37.58
C GLN A 142 -30.44 20.68 -36.14
N ILE A 143 -30.09 19.47 -35.71
CA ILE A 143 -29.36 19.24 -34.46
C ILE A 143 -28.19 18.28 -34.70
N ASN A 144 -27.09 18.51 -33.97
CA ASN A 144 -25.98 17.58 -33.91
C ASN A 144 -26.34 16.47 -32.93
N VAL A 145 -26.48 15.25 -33.41
CA VAL A 145 -26.64 14.06 -32.57
C VAL A 145 -25.33 13.30 -32.57
N THR A 146 -24.75 13.13 -31.37
CA THR A 146 -23.53 12.35 -31.15
C THR A 146 -23.93 10.91 -30.86
N GLU A 147 -23.60 9.97 -31.76
CA GLU A 147 -23.72 8.53 -31.50
C GLU A 147 -22.34 7.94 -31.18
N THR A 148 -22.26 7.16 -30.11
CA THR A 148 -21.04 6.45 -29.69
C THR A 148 -21.01 5.07 -30.35
N ILE A 149 -20.12 4.86 -31.32
CA ILE A 149 -19.86 3.52 -31.87
C ILE A 149 -18.76 2.82 -31.08
N ASN A 150 -18.99 1.54 -30.81
CA ASN A 150 -18.07 0.69 -30.06
C ASN A 150 -17.18 -0.09 -31.04
N LEU A 151 -15.87 0.18 -31.04
CA LEU A 151 -14.91 -0.40 -32.00
C LEU A 151 -14.25 -1.65 -31.43
N GLU A 152 -13.65 -1.54 -30.24
CA GLU A 152 -12.81 -2.61 -29.66
C GLU A 152 -13.06 -2.78 -28.16
N ARG A 153 -13.19 -4.04 -27.72
CA ARG A 153 -13.33 -4.39 -26.30
C ARG A 153 -12.00 -4.30 -25.57
N CYS A 154 -12.04 -4.02 -24.28
CA CYS A 154 -10.84 -4.00 -23.46
C CYS A 154 -10.25 -5.41 -23.27
N ASN A 155 -8.94 -5.48 -22.98
CA ASN A 155 -8.21 -6.75 -22.77
C ASN A 155 -8.07 -7.08 -21.28
N HIS A 156 -9.20 -7.10 -20.55
CA HIS A 156 -9.22 -7.53 -19.15
C HIS A 156 -10.11 -8.76 -18.94
N ILE A 157 -9.90 -9.51 -17.85
CA ILE A 157 -10.58 -10.79 -17.55
C ILE A 157 -12.10 -10.69 -17.71
N PHE A 158 -12.68 -9.58 -17.25
CA PHE A 158 -14.14 -9.37 -17.28
C PHE A 158 -14.69 -8.73 -18.56
N ALA A 159 -13.87 -8.44 -19.59
CA ALA A 159 -14.34 -7.74 -20.80
C ALA A 159 -15.29 -8.60 -21.66
N TYR A 160 -15.24 -9.91 -21.50
CA TYR A 160 -16.11 -10.88 -22.17
C TYR A 160 -17.15 -11.50 -21.25
N ALA A 161 -17.12 -11.17 -19.95
CA ALA A 161 -18.07 -11.67 -18.98
C ALA A 161 -19.34 -10.82 -19.01
N ASN A 162 -20.48 -11.43 -19.33
CA ASN A 162 -21.79 -10.77 -19.24
C ASN A 162 -22.35 -10.86 -17.81
N LEU A 163 -21.59 -10.35 -16.84
CA LEU A 163 -21.93 -10.37 -15.42
C LEU A 163 -22.30 -8.96 -14.95
N PRO A 164 -23.25 -8.82 -13.99
CA PRO A 164 -23.52 -7.52 -13.40
C PRO A 164 -22.32 -7.05 -12.58
N ASP A 165 -22.06 -5.73 -12.57
CA ASP A 165 -20.94 -5.09 -11.87
C ASP A 165 -20.81 -5.54 -10.41
N LEU A 166 -21.95 -5.72 -9.72
CA LEU A 166 -21.99 -6.21 -8.34
C LEU A 166 -21.40 -7.62 -8.21
N ALA A 167 -21.71 -8.53 -9.13
CA ALA A 167 -21.18 -9.89 -9.09
C ALA A 167 -19.68 -9.91 -9.35
N VAL A 168 -19.19 -9.10 -10.29
CA VAL A 168 -17.75 -8.94 -10.55
C VAL A 168 -17.05 -8.39 -9.30
N GLY A 169 -17.63 -7.38 -8.65
CA GLY A 169 -17.11 -6.82 -7.41
C GLY A 169 -17.01 -7.86 -6.28
N LEU A 170 -18.04 -8.70 -6.11
CA LEU A 170 -18.03 -9.77 -5.09
C LEU A 170 -17.00 -10.86 -5.40
N ILE A 171 -16.84 -11.25 -6.66
CA ILE A 171 -15.82 -12.22 -7.09
C ILE A 171 -14.42 -11.68 -6.81
N LEU A 172 -14.15 -10.43 -7.19
CA LEU A 172 -12.88 -9.77 -6.95
C LEU A 172 -12.55 -9.66 -5.46
N LEU A 173 -13.54 -9.26 -4.64
CA LEU A 173 -13.37 -9.16 -3.19
C LEU A 173 -13.07 -10.51 -2.53
N ALA A 174 -13.79 -11.57 -2.94
CA ALA A 174 -13.55 -12.91 -2.42
C ALA A 174 -12.16 -13.42 -2.82
N LEU A 175 -11.76 -13.22 -4.08
CA LEU A 175 -10.45 -13.62 -4.59
C LEU A 175 -9.31 -12.85 -3.89
N SER A 176 -9.43 -11.53 -3.74
CA SER A 176 -8.43 -10.71 -3.06
C SER A 176 -8.27 -11.10 -1.60
N LEU A 177 -9.38 -11.38 -0.91
CA LEU A 177 -9.34 -11.84 0.49
C LEU A 177 -8.66 -13.21 0.60
N LEU A 178 -8.94 -14.13 -0.33
CA LEU A 178 -8.30 -15.45 -0.35
C LEU A 178 -6.79 -15.35 -0.62
N ILE A 179 -6.39 -14.54 -1.61
CA ILE A 179 -4.97 -14.29 -1.91
C ILE A 179 -4.26 -13.65 -0.71
N LEU A 180 -4.88 -12.66 -0.07
CA LEU A 180 -4.33 -12.01 1.11
C LEU A 180 -4.17 -13.00 2.28
N CYS A 181 -5.20 -13.79 2.57
CA CYS A 181 -5.14 -14.80 3.64
C CYS A 181 -4.07 -15.86 3.36
N THR A 182 -3.99 -16.37 2.13
CA THR A 182 -2.98 -17.38 1.75
C THR A 182 -1.56 -16.81 1.80
N CYS A 183 -1.36 -15.58 1.33
CA CYS A 183 -0.10 -14.86 1.42
C CYS A 183 0.33 -14.68 2.90
N LEU A 184 -0.58 -14.23 3.77
CA LEU A 184 -0.31 -14.06 5.19
C LEU A 184 0.08 -15.40 5.86
N ILE A 185 -0.65 -16.48 5.57
CA ILE A 185 -0.35 -17.82 6.11
C ILE A 185 1.02 -18.31 5.61
N LEU A 186 1.31 -18.14 4.32
CA LEU A 186 2.58 -18.57 3.71
C LEU A 186 3.75 -17.80 4.31
N ILE A 187 3.63 -16.48 4.44
CA ILE A 187 4.60 -15.61 5.10
C ILE A 187 4.84 -16.14 6.52
N VAL A 188 3.80 -16.28 7.35
CA VAL A 188 3.94 -16.81 8.72
C VAL A 188 4.63 -18.18 8.75
N LYS A 189 4.31 -19.07 7.81
CA LYS A 189 4.91 -20.42 7.73
C LYS A 189 6.38 -20.39 7.32
N LEU A 190 6.74 -19.58 6.32
CA LEU A 190 8.13 -19.36 5.90
C LEU A 190 8.95 -18.81 7.05
N LEU A 191 8.40 -17.86 7.79
CA LEU A 191 9.09 -17.23 8.91
C LEU A 191 9.29 -18.22 10.05
N ASN A 192 8.24 -18.95 10.46
CA ASN A 192 8.37 -20.02 11.45
C ASN A 192 9.38 -21.10 11.04
N SER A 193 9.52 -21.36 9.74
CA SER A 193 10.54 -22.29 9.21
C SER A 193 11.95 -21.70 9.29
N MET A 194 12.17 -20.44 8.88
CA MET A 194 13.46 -19.76 8.97
C MET A 194 13.95 -19.64 10.41
N LEU A 195 13.03 -19.36 11.34
CA LEU A 195 13.32 -19.12 12.74
C LEU A 195 13.52 -20.40 13.55
N LYS A 196 13.07 -21.56 13.06
CA LYS A 196 13.46 -22.87 13.58
C LYS A 196 14.70 -23.46 12.88
N GLY A 197 15.14 -22.85 11.78
CA GLY A 197 16.24 -23.31 10.93
C GLY A 197 17.60 -22.72 11.31
N GLN A 198 18.47 -22.61 10.30
CA GLN A 198 19.86 -22.17 10.46
C GLN A 198 20.00 -20.77 11.09
N VAL A 199 19.02 -19.89 10.88
CA VAL A 199 19.09 -18.50 11.34
C VAL A 199 19.02 -18.39 12.86
N ALA A 200 18.20 -19.20 13.55
CA ALA A 200 18.22 -19.22 15.01
C ALA A 200 19.54 -19.76 15.58
N VAL A 201 20.20 -20.68 14.87
CA VAL A 201 21.54 -21.17 15.25
C VAL A 201 22.58 -20.08 15.07
N VAL A 202 22.52 -19.31 13.99
CA VAL A 202 23.40 -18.15 13.75
C VAL A 202 23.17 -17.08 14.80
N ILE A 203 21.91 -16.75 15.10
CA ILE A 203 21.54 -15.81 16.17
C ILE A 203 22.11 -16.28 17.51
N LYS A 204 21.95 -17.56 17.86
CA LYS A 204 22.52 -18.12 19.10
C LYS A 204 24.04 -18.04 19.12
N LYS A 205 24.71 -18.33 17.99
CA LYS A 205 26.18 -18.29 17.90
C LYS A 205 26.71 -16.87 18.00
N VAL A 206 26.09 -15.91 17.30
CA VAL A 206 26.51 -14.50 17.28
C VAL A 206 26.19 -13.80 18.60
N LEU A 207 25.04 -14.09 19.22
CA LEU A 207 24.62 -13.45 20.48
C LEU A 207 25.29 -14.02 21.72
N ASN A 208 25.67 -15.30 21.69
CA ASN A 208 26.35 -15.96 22.80
C ASN A 208 27.88 -15.86 22.69
N THR A 209 28.38 -15.12 21.69
CA THR A 209 29.80 -14.73 21.63
C THR A 209 29.95 -13.45 22.43
N ASP A 210 30.20 -13.60 23.73
CA ASP A 210 30.61 -12.47 24.57
C ASP A 210 32.01 -12.04 24.13
N PHE A 211 32.11 -10.83 23.55
CA PHE A 211 33.43 -10.26 23.26
C PHE A 211 34.18 -10.03 24.60
N PRO A 212 35.42 -10.53 24.73
CA PRO A 212 36.20 -10.35 25.95
C PRO A 212 36.52 -8.85 26.18
N PHE A 213 36.80 -8.51 27.44
CA PHE A 213 37.23 -7.16 27.86
C PHE A 213 38.42 -6.69 27.01
N PRO A 214 38.47 -5.43 26.51
CA PRO A 214 37.65 -4.26 26.86
C PRO A 214 36.42 -3.97 25.94
N PHE A 215 36.09 -4.82 24.98
CA PHE A 215 35.09 -4.52 23.95
C PHE A 215 33.66 -5.02 24.26
N GLY A 216 33.31 -5.22 25.54
CA GLY A 216 31.98 -5.73 25.94
C GLY A 216 30.79 -4.88 25.45
N TRP A 217 30.97 -3.54 25.36
CA TRP A 217 29.98 -2.62 24.79
C TRP A 217 29.64 -2.87 23.30
N VAL A 218 30.58 -3.44 22.53
CA VAL A 218 30.37 -3.74 21.10
C VAL A 218 29.34 -4.85 20.92
N THR A 219 29.21 -5.76 21.90
CA THR A 219 28.24 -6.86 21.84
C THR A 219 26.80 -6.35 21.67
N GLY A 220 26.44 -5.24 22.33
CA GLY A 220 25.12 -4.63 22.23
C GLY A 220 24.86 -4.02 20.85
N TYR A 221 25.83 -3.27 20.31
CA TYR A 221 25.72 -2.68 18.97
C TYR A 221 25.69 -3.74 17.86
N VAL A 222 26.46 -4.81 18.00
CA VAL A 222 26.40 -5.96 17.06
C VAL A 222 25.02 -6.62 17.10
N ALA A 223 24.44 -6.80 18.29
CA ALA A 223 23.07 -7.32 18.40
C ALA A 223 22.03 -6.40 17.76
N ILE A 224 22.18 -5.08 17.87
CA ILE A 224 21.34 -4.10 17.16
C ILE A 224 21.50 -4.25 15.64
N LEU A 225 22.73 -4.32 15.12
CA LEU A 225 22.98 -4.48 13.68
C LEU A 225 22.42 -5.81 13.13
N VAL A 226 22.55 -6.90 13.90
CA VAL A 226 21.97 -8.20 13.55
C VAL A 226 20.45 -8.11 13.51
N GLY A 227 19.83 -7.46 14.50
CA GLY A 227 18.38 -7.22 14.51
C GLY A 227 17.92 -6.38 13.31
N ALA A 228 18.65 -5.30 13.00
CA ALA A 228 18.36 -4.43 11.86
C ALA A 228 18.48 -5.17 10.53
N GLY A 229 19.58 -5.90 10.31
CA GLY A 229 19.80 -6.69 9.09
C GLY A 229 18.78 -7.83 8.94
N MET A 230 18.44 -8.51 10.02
CA MET A 230 17.39 -9.53 10.02
C MET A 230 16.04 -8.95 9.64
N THR A 231 15.66 -7.81 10.22
CA THR A 231 14.39 -7.17 9.88
C THR A 231 14.40 -6.55 8.49
N PHE A 232 15.54 -6.10 7.97
CA PHE A 232 15.67 -5.68 6.58
C PHE A 232 15.40 -6.85 5.61
N ILE A 233 15.97 -8.03 5.87
CA ILE A 233 15.75 -9.23 5.04
C ILE A 233 14.31 -9.73 5.15
N VAL A 234 13.76 -9.76 6.36
CA VAL A 234 12.41 -10.26 6.64
C VAL A 234 11.33 -9.23 6.28
N GLN A 235 11.72 -7.96 6.16
CA GLN A 235 10.86 -6.80 5.90
C GLN A 235 9.70 -6.62 6.91
N SER A 236 9.78 -7.27 8.07
CA SER A 236 8.69 -7.29 9.06
C SER A 236 9.23 -7.45 10.48
N SER A 237 9.13 -6.36 11.26
CA SER A 237 9.52 -6.37 12.68
C SER A 237 8.56 -7.17 13.57
N SER A 238 7.27 -7.24 13.20
CA SER A 238 6.25 -7.98 13.97
C SER A 238 6.53 -9.48 13.94
N VAL A 239 6.93 -9.98 12.78
CA VAL A 239 7.37 -11.35 12.55
C VAL A 239 8.63 -11.66 13.35
N PHE A 240 9.64 -10.80 13.27
CA PHE A 240 10.90 -10.99 13.98
C PHE A 240 10.67 -11.02 15.50
N THR A 241 9.88 -10.09 16.02
CA THR A 241 9.52 -10.04 17.45
C THR A 241 8.69 -11.26 17.88
N SER A 242 7.78 -11.73 17.03
CA SER A 242 6.98 -12.94 17.26
C SER A 242 7.81 -14.22 17.32
N ALA A 243 8.98 -14.21 16.68
CA ALA A 243 9.92 -15.33 16.72
C ALA A 243 10.75 -15.37 18.00
N ILE A 244 11.23 -14.20 18.42
CA ILE A 244 12.09 -14.06 19.58
C ILE A 244 11.28 -14.24 20.87
N THR A 245 10.02 -13.80 20.88
CA THR A 245 9.15 -13.87 22.07
C THR A 245 9.05 -15.29 22.65
N PRO A 246 8.75 -16.35 21.87
CA PRO A 246 8.77 -17.72 22.37
C PRO A 246 10.14 -18.19 22.86
N LEU A 247 11.22 -17.82 22.16
CA LEU A 247 12.60 -18.18 22.51
C LEU A 247 13.03 -17.57 23.85
N VAL A 248 12.56 -16.36 24.14
CA VAL A 248 12.72 -15.71 25.44
C VAL A 248 11.86 -16.39 26.50
N GLY A 249 10.66 -16.84 26.17
CA GLY A 249 9.81 -17.63 27.07
C GLY A 249 10.50 -18.91 27.56
N ILE A 250 10.96 -19.74 26.62
CA ILE A 250 11.47 -21.09 26.91
C ILE A 250 12.86 -21.16 27.55
N GLY A 251 13.65 -20.08 27.65
CA GLY A 251 15.04 -20.22 28.14
C GLY A 251 16.11 -19.74 27.20
N VAL A 252 15.89 -19.88 25.91
CA VAL A 252 16.96 -19.93 24.93
C VAL A 252 17.66 -18.59 24.74
N ILE A 253 16.92 -17.48 24.88
CA ILE A 253 17.44 -16.11 24.81
C ILE A 253 17.16 -15.40 26.14
N SER A 254 18.18 -14.73 26.70
CA SER A 254 17.98 -13.88 27.88
C SER A 254 17.28 -12.58 27.50
N LEU A 255 16.50 -12.02 28.43
CA LEU A 255 15.80 -10.74 28.22
C LEU A 255 16.78 -9.60 27.86
N GLU A 256 17.97 -9.62 28.46
CA GLU A 256 19.04 -8.65 28.21
C GLU A 256 19.57 -8.69 26.77
N ARG A 257 19.58 -9.87 26.14
CA ARG A 257 19.99 -10.05 24.73
C ARG A 257 18.83 -9.80 23.76
N ALA A 258 17.60 -10.07 24.18
CA ALA A 258 16.40 -9.77 23.39
C ALA A 258 16.15 -8.27 23.22
N TYR A 259 16.52 -7.45 24.22
CA TYR A 259 16.39 -6.00 24.18
C TYR A 259 17.10 -5.35 22.96
N PRO A 260 18.44 -5.46 22.80
CA PRO A 260 19.14 -4.83 21.68
C PRO A 260 18.74 -5.41 20.31
N LEU A 261 18.38 -6.68 20.22
CA LEU A 261 17.84 -7.27 18.98
C LEU A 261 16.54 -6.60 18.54
N THR A 262 15.65 -6.35 19.51
CA THR A 262 14.35 -5.73 19.25
C THR A 262 14.51 -4.26 18.85
N LEU A 263 15.45 -3.54 19.48
CA LEU A 263 15.85 -2.20 19.05
C LEU A 263 16.36 -2.20 17.60
N GLY A 264 17.25 -3.13 17.28
CA GLY A 264 17.75 -3.35 15.93
C GLY A 264 16.64 -3.57 14.93
N SER A 265 15.67 -4.42 15.27
CA SER A 265 14.52 -4.70 14.41
C SER A 265 13.73 -3.44 14.05
N ASN A 266 13.54 -2.51 14.98
CA ASN A 266 12.83 -1.26 14.71
C ASN A 266 13.60 -0.35 13.76
N ILE A 267 14.93 -0.30 13.91
CA ILE A 267 15.82 0.38 12.95
C ILE A 267 15.78 -0.31 11.57
N GLY A 268 15.67 -1.63 11.53
CA GLY A 268 15.49 -2.35 10.26
C GLY A 268 14.22 -1.91 9.52
N THR A 269 13.10 -1.76 10.24
CA THR A 269 11.83 -1.31 9.64
C THR A 269 11.90 0.11 9.07
N THR A 270 12.68 1.02 9.68
CA THR A 270 12.84 2.37 9.11
C THR A 270 13.54 2.33 7.75
N THR A 271 14.44 1.38 7.51
CA THR A 271 15.08 1.20 6.19
C THR A 271 14.04 0.84 5.12
N THR A 272 13.08 -0.02 5.45
CA THR A 272 11.97 -0.35 4.53
C THR A 272 11.11 0.88 4.24
N ALA A 273 10.81 1.69 5.25
CA ALA A 273 10.04 2.93 5.08
C ALA A 273 10.77 3.93 4.18
N ILE A 274 12.09 4.08 4.36
CA ILE A 274 12.94 4.93 3.51
C ILE A 274 12.93 4.41 2.06
N LEU A 275 13.09 3.10 1.84
CA LEU A 275 13.02 2.52 0.49
C LEU A 275 11.65 2.76 -0.16
N ALA A 276 10.57 2.64 0.60
CA ALA A 276 9.23 2.92 0.11
C ALA A 276 9.05 4.42 -0.22
N ALA A 277 9.59 5.32 0.60
CA ALA A 277 9.55 6.75 0.33
C ALA A 277 10.37 7.12 -0.92
N MET A 278 11.54 6.49 -1.11
CA MET A 278 12.35 6.65 -2.33
C MET A 278 11.69 6.11 -3.60
N ALA A 279 10.68 5.24 -3.46
CA ALA A 279 9.89 4.73 -4.57
C ALA A 279 8.73 5.68 -4.97
N ALA A 280 8.47 6.72 -4.18
CA ALA A 280 7.47 7.75 -4.46
C ALA A 280 8.01 8.82 -5.43
N PRO A 281 7.13 9.57 -6.13
CA PRO A 281 7.52 10.64 -7.04
C PRO A 281 8.40 11.69 -6.37
N GLY A 282 9.34 12.27 -7.12
CA GLY A 282 10.33 13.21 -6.56
C GLY A 282 9.71 14.47 -5.93
N GLU A 283 8.54 14.89 -6.40
CA GLU A 283 7.78 16.01 -5.83
C GLU A 283 7.15 15.71 -4.46
N THR A 284 6.79 14.46 -4.18
CA THR A 284 6.21 14.03 -2.89
C THR A 284 7.25 13.38 -1.96
N LEU A 285 8.42 13.01 -2.48
CA LEU A 285 9.52 12.37 -1.75
C LEU A 285 9.86 13.08 -0.43
N ALA A 286 9.92 14.41 -0.43
CA ALA A 286 10.22 15.18 0.78
C ALA A 286 9.16 15.06 1.86
N ASN A 287 7.89 14.99 1.45
CA ASN A 287 6.77 14.77 2.36
C ASN A 287 6.63 13.30 2.75
N SER A 288 7.08 12.35 1.93
CA SER A 288 7.03 10.91 2.21
C SER A 288 8.16 10.42 3.12
N LEU A 289 9.32 11.09 3.09
CA LEU A 289 10.45 10.83 4.00
C LEU A 289 10.28 11.47 5.39
N GLN A 290 9.39 12.46 5.51
CA GLN A 290 9.07 13.15 6.76
C GLN A 290 7.96 12.42 7.53
#